data_AF-A0A847KQL6-F1
#
_entry.id   AF-A0A847KQL6-F1
#
_cell.length_a   1.000
_cell.length_b   1.000
_cell.length_c   1.000
_cell.angle_alpha   90.00
_cell.angle_beta   90.00
_cell.angle_gamma   90.00
#
_symmetry.space_group_name_H-M   'P 1'
#
loop_
_entity.id
_entity.type
_entity.pdbx_description
1 polymer ?
#
loop_
_entity_poly.entity_id
_entity_poly.type
_entity_poly.pdbx_seq_one_letter_code
_entity_poly.pdbx_strand_id
1 'polypeptide(L)'
;MRYRLQWYRGPSAVIDVQQQGDTFFLRYDGPFRLTLRRGLEELQITPDDLDGPVGALRRIAGSTGMAAARGGGPALDAEEVLEGLIEGGDSLRQILLPRFVAADLASGSVFLEVGTDEHLLHVPFELMRDETDFVSLHHALGRYVNLAGPMDVSGRLDTEGDLRVLLICVPKPQPTAAGAYERLAEADAEFTAVSTLLTERGIDFVPMYSDQATRAEVGNALKGKEKHTIIHFTGHGHVDESDPRKSGLVLFDGILTTGVVGAYLRHAPALAFINGCETARTVDSPGGVGGGAAAGAGAGGGGGGGGGDGPAMPVAHLTRVFGISRPFLQQGSYVLGTRWRVSDKASAAFATSFYASLLDGAPVGQAVMDARRAVYDPGSTDLSWASYVYYGDPRVGFLLEQPPQAAPGADAPLPVPEPGVPRDAAMQFVEQYRSIRDEPPSAEGTLRLEELIRQVRPLSGRVDPADLVAALGADDEGERMLGVALARGARQPEVWGESLLAVVREPKSELEEYHALETLLEAVESFTDPQRVAVRDLLLGKLGEDQYLNSDRAIVARLVLAKVPEHPPRGPAAGG
;
A
#
# COMPACT_ATOMS: atom_id res chain seq x y z
N MET A 1 -6.77 12.73 -17.32
CA MET A 1 -5.89 11.54 -17.38
C MET A 1 -6.74 10.32 -17.09
N ARG A 2 -6.60 9.21 -17.82
CA ARG A 2 -7.34 7.97 -17.50
C ARG A 2 -6.52 7.10 -16.56
N TYR A 3 -7.19 6.34 -15.69
CA TYR A 3 -6.56 5.34 -14.84
C TYR A 3 -7.19 3.97 -15.06
N ARG A 4 -6.41 2.94 -14.73
CA ARG A 4 -6.87 1.57 -14.51
C ARG A 4 -6.27 1.07 -13.21
N LEU A 5 -7.08 0.42 -12.38
CA LEU A 5 -6.58 -0.29 -11.20
C LEU A 5 -5.86 -1.56 -11.64
N GLN A 6 -4.66 -1.75 -11.12
CA GLN A 6 -3.85 -2.94 -11.33
C GLN A 6 -3.44 -3.52 -9.99
N TRP A 7 -3.38 -4.84 -9.90
CA TRP A 7 -2.83 -5.54 -8.75
C TRP A 7 -1.42 -5.99 -9.07
N TYR A 8 -0.46 -5.45 -8.31
CA TYR A 8 0.94 -5.79 -8.43
C TYR A 8 1.19 -7.24 -8.00
N ARG A 9 2.13 -7.88 -8.69
CA ARG A 9 2.64 -9.21 -8.33
C ARG A 9 3.87 -9.03 -7.45
N GLY A 10 4.11 -9.98 -6.57
CA GLY A 10 5.29 -10.01 -5.70
C GLY A 10 5.06 -10.88 -4.47
N PRO A 11 6.09 -11.08 -3.64
CA PRO A 11 5.97 -11.72 -2.34
C PRO A 11 4.89 -11.03 -1.50
N SER A 12 3.93 -11.82 -1.01
CA SER A 12 2.81 -11.30 -0.22
C SER A 12 2.57 -12.17 1.00
N ALA A 13 2.40 -11.56 2.15
CA ALA A 13 2.08 -12.25 3.40
C ALA A 13 0.73 -11.78 3.94
N VAL A 14 -0.03 -12.69 4.56
CA VAL A 14 -1.27 -12.36 5.26
C VAL A 14 -1.17 -12.80 6.72
N ILE A 15 -1.41 -11.88 7.65
CA ILE A 15 -1.55 -12.13 9.08
C ILE A 15 -3.02 -11.86 9.41
N ASP A 16 -3.77 -12.87 9.82
CA ASP A 16 -5.19 -12.76 10.17
C ASP A 16 -5.36 -13.08 11.65
N VAL A 17 -5.64 -12.07 12.46
CA VAL A 17 -5.84 -12.17 13.90
C VAL A 17 -7.32 -12.03 14.23
N GLN A 18 -7.90 -13.05 14.86
CA GLN A 18 -9.31 -13.12 15.21
C GLN A 18 -9.46 -13.28 16.71
N GLN A 19 -10.52 -12.71 17.28
CA GLN A 19 -10.89 -12.84 18.67
C GLN A 19 -12.31 -13.42 18.77
N GLN A 20 -12.43 -14.60 19.39
CA GLN A 20 -13.71 -15.25 19.66
C GLN A 20 -13.89 -15.38 21.17
N GLY A 21 -14.67 -14.47 21.77
CA GLY A 21 -14.74 -14.33 23.22
C GLY A 21 -13.40 -13.87 23.78
N ASP A 22 -12.83 -14.63 24.71
CA ASP A 22 -11.52 -14.36 25.30
C ASP A 22 -10.37 -15.10 24.60
N THR A 23 -10.66 -15.88 23.56
CA THR A 23 -9.67 -16.68 22.83
C THR A 23 -9.25 -16.00 21.54
N PHE A 24 -7.94 -16.00 21.28
CA PHE A 24 -7.34 -15.40 20.10
C PHE A 24 -6.88 -16.48 19.13
N PHE A 25 -6.99 -16.17 17.84
CA PHE A 25 -6.57 -17.04 16.78
C PHE A 25 -5.74 -16.29 15.75
N LEU A 26 -4.74 -16.98 15.21
CA LEU A 26 -3.88 -16.50 14.14
C LEU A 26 -3.98 -17.44 12.94
N ARG A 27 -4.19 -16.89 11.76
CA ARG A 27 -3.87 -17.56 10.50
C ARG A 27 -2.78 -16.78 9.79
N TYR A 28 -1.76 -17.50 9.32
CA TYR A 28 -0.65 -16.91 8.59
C TYR A 28 -0.45 -17.57 7.23
N ASP A 29 -0.47 -16.77 6.18
CA ASP A 29 -0.10 -17.16 4.83
C ASP A 29 1.18 -16.41 4.43
N GLY A 30 2.33 -17.08 4.50
CA GLY A 30 3.63 -16.48 4.18
C GLY A 30 3.87 -16.23 2.68
N PRO A 31 4.90 -15.43 2.34
CA PRO A 31 5.27 -15.06 0.97
C PRO A 31 5.67 -16.27 0.12
N PHE A 32 6.35 -17.25 0.74
CA PHE A 32 6.75 -18.50 0.10
C PHE A 32 5.77 -19.61 0.49
N ARG A 33 4.76 -19.77 -0.35
CA ARG A 33 3.62 -20.66 -0.11
C ARG A 33 4.04 -22.12 -0.03
N LEU A 34 4.12 -22.69 1.18
CA LEU A 34 4.30 -24.13 1.38
C LEU A 34 3.08 -24.92 0.88
N THR A 35 3.31 -26.13 0.37
CA THR A 35 2.24 -27.04 -0.08
C THR A 35 1.30 -27.44 1.06
N LEU A 36 1.82 -27.49 2.30
CA LEU A 36 1.03 -27.66 3.51
C LEU A 36 0.82 -26.29 4.17
N ARG A 37 -0.44 -25.91 4.36
CA ARG A 37 -0.82 -24.68 5.04
C ARG A 37 -1.18 -24.96 6.48
N ARG A 38 -0.73 -24.08 7.38
CA ARG A 38 -1.21 -24.07 8.75
C ARG A 38 -2.64 -23.57 8.76
N GLY A 39 -3.49 -24.24 9.53
CA GLY A 39 -4.85 -23.79 9.76
C GLY A 39 -4.86 -22.57 10.68
N LEU A 40 -6.06 -22.25 11.17
CA LEU A 40 -6.22 -21.29 12.25
C LEU A 40 -5.56 -21.86 13.53
N GLU A 41 -4.58 -21.16 14.08
CA GLU A 41 -3.85 -21.53 15.30
C GLU A 41 -4.35 -20.71 16.48
N GLU A 42 -4.61 -21.36 17.61
CA GLU A 42 -4.98 -20.66 18.84
C GLU A 42 -3.74 -19.98 19.45
N LEU A 43 -3.83 -18.67 19.67
CA LEU A 43 -2.82 -17.92 20.41
C LEU A 43 -3.07 -18.09 21.91
N GLN A 44 -2.03 -18.47 22.65
CA GLN A 44 -2.10 -18.64 24.11
C GLN A 44 -1.95 -17.27 24.81
N ILE A 45 -2.89 -16.37 24.53
CA ILE A 45 -2.93 -15.00 25.04
C ILE A 45 -4.36 -14.66 25.50
N THR A 46 -4.46 -13.69 26.38
CA THR A 46 -5.69 -13.11 26.91
C THR A 46 -5.84 -11.65 26.44
N PRO A 47 -7.04 -11.05 26.53
CA PRO A 47 -7.21 -9.62 26.21
C PRO A 47 -6.25 -8.71 27.00
N ASP A 48 -6.01 -9.02 28.27
CA ASP A 48 -5.14 -8.25 29.17
C ASP A 48 -3.66 -8.23 28.70
N ASP A 49 -3.22 -9.28 27.98
CA ASP A 49 -1.85 -9.34 27.44
C ASP A 49 -1.62 -8.26 26.38
N LEU A 50 -2.66 -7.83 25.65
CA LEU A 50 -2.57 -6.75 24.65
C LEU A 50 -2.68 -5.36 25.27
N ASP A 51 -3.37 -5.21 26.39
CA ASP A 51 -3.60 -3.91 27.04
C ASP A 51 -2.30 -3.22 27.47
N GLY A 52 -1.33 -4.00 27.95
CA GLY A 52 0.00 -3.53 28.35
C GLY A 52 0.74 -2.80 27.21
N PRO A 53 1.14 -3.51 26.14
CA PRO A 53 1.89 -2.93 25.03
C PRO A 53 1.09 -1.89 24.25
N VAL A 54 -0.21 -2.13 23.99
CA VAL A 54 -1.04 -1.14 23.29
C VAL A 54 -1.21 0.13 24.13
N GLY A 55 -1.40 -0.02 25.44
CA GLY A 55 -1.46 1.10 26.37
C GLY A 55 -0.15 1.88 26.45
N ALA A 56 1.01 1.20 26.40
CA ALA A 56 2.32 1.85 26.37
C ALA A 56 2.53 2.68 25.11
N LEU A 57 2.30 2.09 23.92
CA LEU A 57 2.39 2.80 22.64
C LEU A 57 1.45 4.00 22.59
N ARG A 58 0.23 3.85 23.13
CA ARG A 58 -0.74 4.95 23.21
C ARG A 58 -0.28 6.07 24.12
N ARG A 59 0.35 5.76 25.27
CA ARG A 59 0.90 6.78 26.17
C ARG A 59 2.02 7.55 25.48
N ILE A 60 2.92 6.87 24.79
CA ILE A 60 4.02 7.50 24.03
C ILE A 60 3.47 8.40 22.92
N ALA A 61 2.49 7.93 22.15
CA ALA A 61 1.80 8.76 21.14
C ALA A 61 1.07 9.97 21.76
N GLY A 62 0.62 9.85 23.02
CA GLY A 62 -0.02 10.96 23.76
C GLY A 62 0.97 11.94 24.41
N SER A 63 2.22 11.52 24.67
CA SER A 63 3.26 12.32 25.31
C SER A 63 4.22 12.99 24.33
N THR A 64 3.92 12.91 23.02
CA THR A 64 4.75 13.42 21.93
C THR A 64 4.08 14.58 21.19
N GLY A 65 4.88 15.43 20.54
CA GLY A 65 4.39 16.59 19.77
C GLY A 65 3.50 17.57 20.55
N MET A 66 2.49 18.14 19.89
CA MET A 66 1.53 19.07 20.52
C MET A 66 0.65 18.42 21.60
N ALA A 67 0.58 17.08 21.68
CA ALA A 67 -0.18 16.38 22.71
C ALA A 67 0.49 16.51 24.09
N ALA A 68 1.83 16.52 24.14
CA ALA A 68 2.63 16.76 25.35
C ALA A 68 2.34 18.14 25.97
N ALA A 69 2.16 19.17 25.12
CA ALA A 69 1.94 20.55 25.55
C ALA A 69 0.64 20.78 26.35
N ARG A 70 -0.29 19.81 26.33
CA ARG A 70 -1.58 19.88 27.04
C ARG A 70 -1.72 18.89 28.19
N GLY A 71 -0.87 17.86 28.25
CA GLY A 71 -1.05 16.69 29.12
C GLY A 71 -0.45 16.80 30.53
N GLY A 72 0.42 17.79 30.79
CA GLY A 72 1.04 17.99 32.11
C GLY A 72 1.96 16.86 32.59
N GLY A 73 2.22 15.85 31.75
CA GLY A 73 3.21 14.81 32.01
C GLY A 73 4.64 15.27 31.68
N PRO A 74 5.67 14.55 32.16
CA PRO A 74 7.04 14.83 31.76
C PRO A 74 7.17 14.66 30.24
N ALA A 75 7.80 15.64 29.59
CA ALA A 75 8.13 15.53 28.18
C ALA A 75 9.21 14.47 28.02
N LEU A 76 8.95 13.45 27.21
CA LEU A 76 9.95 12.47 26.81
C LEU A 76 10.90 13.10 25.78
N ASP A 77 12.17 12.75 25.84
CA ASP A 77 13.09 13.06 24.75
C ASP A 77 12.94 12.07 23.57
N ALA A 78 13.65 12.31 22.47
CA ALA A 78 13.54 11.49 21.27
C ALA A 78 14.04 10.04 21.48
N GLU A 79 15.04 9.85 22.34
CA GLU A 79 15.61 8.53 22.64
C GLU A 79 14.60 7.71 23.45
N GLU A 80 14.03 8.29 24.50
CA GLU A 80 12.98 7.66 25.32
C GLU A 80 11.74 7.30 24.49
N VAL A 81 11.35 8.17 23.53
CA VAL A 81 10.23 7.91 22.62
C VAL A 81 10.54 6.72 21.71
N LEU A 82 11.72 6.70 21.10
CA LEU A 82 12.12 5.63 20.18
C LEU A 82 12.25 4.30 20.92
N GLU A 83 12.93 4.27 22.06
CA GLU A 83 13.07 3.08 22.91
C GLU A 83 11.70 2.52 23.30
N GLY A 84 10.79 3.38 23.78
CA GLY A 84 9.45 2.95 24.16
C GLY A 84 8.62 2.42 22.97
N LEU A 85 8.79 2.98 21.77
CA LEU A 85 8.15 2.44 20.57
C LEU A 85 8.73 1.07 20.18
N ILE A 86 10.06 0.91 20.29
CA ILE A 86 10.73 -0.37 20.03
C ILE A 86 10.24 -1.42 21.00
N GLU A 87 10.25 -1.15 22.31
CA GLU A 87 9.80 -2.07 23.35
C GLU A 87 8.32 -2.46 23.17
N GLY A 88 7.46 -1.47 22.89
CA GLY A 88 6.04 -1.72 22.64
C GLY A 88 5.80 -2.53 21.37
N GLY A 89 6.52 -2.23 20.30
CA GLY A 89 6.46 -2.95 19.03
C GLY A 89 6.97 -4.38 19.11
N ASP A 90 8.07 -4.61 19.85
CA ASP A 90 8.60 -5.95 20.13
C ASP A 90 7.66 -6.75 21.03
N SER A 91 7.05 -6.12 22.02
CA SER A 91 6.05 -6.77 22.87
C SER A 91 4.85 -7.23 22.04
N LEU A 92 4.32 -6.37 21.15
CA LEU A 92 3.25 -6.76 20.22
C LEU A 92 3.65 -7.94 19.35
N ARG A 93 4.87 -7.92 18.77
CA ARG A 93 5.39 -9.02 17.97
C ARG A 93 5.46 -10.32 18.76
N GLN A 94 6.01 -10.28 19.98
CA GLN A 94 6.16 -11.48 20.83
C GLN A 94 4.82 -12.10 21.25
N ILE A 95 3.80 -11.26 21.45
CA ILE A 95 2.45 -11.69 21.84
C ILE A 95 1.68 -12.25 20.64
N LEU A 96 1.71 -11.54 19.51
CA LEU A 96 0.84 -11.83 18.37
C LEU A 96 1.45 -12.78 17.33
N LEU A 97 2.78 -12.81 17.19
CA LEU A 97 3.45 -13.54 16.13
C LEU A 97 4.32 -14.70 16.68
N PRO A 98 4.04 -15.95 16.27
CA PRO A 98 4.98 -17.04 16.46
C PRO A 98 6.35 -16.73 15.83
N ARG A 99 7.43 -17.22 16.45
CA ARG A 99 8.81 -16.95 16.00
C ARG A 99 9.07 -17.22 14.52
N PHE A 100 8.43 -18.24 13.95
CA PHE A 100 8.61 -18.56 12.53
C PHE A 100 7.97 -17.50 11.61
N VAL A 101 6.86 -16.88 12.03
CA VAL A 101 6.21 -15.80 11.29
C VAL A 101 7.09 -14.55 11.30
N ALA A 102 7.64 -14.19 12.46
CA ALA A 102 8.58 -13.07 12.57
C ALA A 102 9.83 -13.29 11.70
N ALA A 103 10.37 -14.51 11.67
CA ALA A 103 11.51 -14.86 10.83
C ALA A 103 11.18 -14.82 9.32
N ASP A 104 9.97 -15.24 8.93
CA ASP A 104 9.53 -15.21 7.52
C ASP A 104 9.36 -13.77 7.02
N LEU A 105 8.79 -12.88 7.85
CA LEU A 105 8.70 -11.44 7.54
C LEU A 105 10.07 -10.76 7.47
N ALA A 106 11.02 -11.17 8.31
CA ALA A 106 12.38 -10.61 8.29
C ALA A 106 13.19 -10.97 7.03
N SER A 107 12.72 -11.89 6.19
CA SER A 107 13.43 -12.34 4.99
C SER A 107 13.48 -11.31 3.85
N GLY A 108 12.62 -10.29 3.88
CA GLY A 108 12.62 -9.19 2.94
C GLY A 108 11.32 -8.39 2.92
N SER A 109 11.28 -7.31 2.15
CA SER A 109 10.07 -6.52 1.99
C SER A 109 8.98 -7.31 1.23
N VAL A 110 7.74 -7.26 1.72
CA VAL A 110 6.59 -7.95 1.14
C VAL A 110 5.37 -7.02 1.10
N PHE A 111 4.37 -7.41 0.31
CA PHE A 111 3.01 -6.89 0.46
C PHE A 111 2.35 -7.58 1.65
N LEU A 112 2.19 -6.86 2.76
CA LEU A 112 1.67 -7.40 4.00
C LEU A 112 0.21 -6.99 4.21
N GLU A 113 -0.69 -7.97 4.24
CA GLU A 113 -2.08 -7.76 4.65
C GLU A 113 -2.29 -8.19 6.10
N VAL A 114 -2.88 -7.30 6.89
CA VAL A 114 -3.24 -7.57 8.29
C VAL A 114 -4.76 -7.59 8.43
N GLY A 115 -5.31 -8.78 8.63
CA GLY A 115 -6.72 -9.04 8.92
C GLY A 115 -7.01 -8.98 10.41
N THR A 116 -8.04 -8.24 10.81
CA THR A 116 -8.42 -8.13 12.22
C THR A 116 -9.91 -8.02 12.43
N ASP A 117 -10.42 -8.53 13.53
CA ASP A 117 -11.80 -8.27 13.96
C ASP A 117 -12.02 -6.81 14.40
N GLU A 118 -13.27 -6.36 14.39
CA GLU A 118 -13.65 -4.98 14.76
C GLU A 118 -13.12 -4.56 16.15
N HIS A 119 -13.06 -5.49 17.11
CA HIS A 119 -12.55 -5.22 18.46
C HIS A 119 -11.03 -5.01 18.51
N LEU A 120 -10.27 -5.51 17.53
CA LEU A 120 -8.80 -5.44 17.49
C LEU A 120 -8.27 -4.27 16.66
N LEU A 121 -9.14 -3.45 16.09
CA LEU A 121 -8.73 -2.31 15.26
C LEU A 121 -7.88 -1.28 16.04
N HIS A 122 -7.99 -1.26 17.37
CA HIS A 122 -7.22 -0.39 18.25
C HIS A 122 -5.73 -0.79 18.34
N VAL A 123 -5.39 -2.05 18.04
CA VAL A 123 -4.01 -2.54 18.01
C VAL A 123 -3.23 -1.88 16.85
N PRO A 124 -2.08 -1.23 17.13
CA PRO A 124 -1.29 -0.53 16.12
C PRO A 124 -0.31 -1.50 15.44
N PHE A 125 -0.81 -2.43 14.63
CA PHE A 125 0.01 -3.37 13.87
C PHE A 125 1.11 -2.70 13.02
N GLU A 126 0.94 -1.45 12.61
CA GLU A 126 1.96 -0.68 11.90
C GLU A 126 3.23 -0.43 12.74
N LEU A 127 3.07 -0.40 14.07
CA LEU A 127 4.14 -0.24 15.06
C LEU A 127 4.67 -1.56 15.61
N MET A 128 4.12 -2.69 15.17
CA MET A 128 4.75 -3.98 15.44
C MET A 128 6.14 -3.99 14.79
N ARG A 129 7.10 -4.65 15.42
CA ARG A 129 8.42 -4.88 14.81
C ARG A 129 8.46 -6.22 14.08
N ASP A 130 9.28 -6.31 13.06
CA ASP A 130 9.90 -7.58 12.65
C ASP A 130 11.30 -7.69 13.30
N GLU A 131 12.14 -8.64 12.87
CA GLU A 131 13.50 -8.77 13.41
C GLU A 131 14.47 -7.65 12.92
N THR A 132 14.01 -6.76 12.04
CA THR A 132 14.79 -5.68 11.39
C THR A 132 14.35 -4.28 11.82
N ASP A 133 13.08 -3.92 11.67
CA ASP A 133 12.50 -2.59 11.90
C ASP A 133 10.99 -2.66 12.20
N PHE A 134 10.31 -1.52 12.31
CA PHE A 134 8.85 -1.44 12.31
C PHE A 134 8.28 -1.96 10.99
N VAL A 135 7.29 -2.84 11.06
CA VAL A 135 6.73 -3.51 9.87
C VAL A 135 6.21 -2.53 8.83
N SER A 136 5.72 -1.35 9.25
CA SER A 136 5.22 -0.32 8.32
C SER A 136 6.30 0.54 7.66
N LEU A 137 7.55 0.47 8.13
CA LEU A 137 8.71 1.09 7.49
C LEU A 137 9.42 0.11 6.55
N HIS A 138 9.21 -1.20 6.72
CA HIS A 138 9.88 -2.24 5.94
C HIS A 138 8.97 -2.92 4.90
N HIS A 139 7.67 -3.07 5.18
CA HIS A 139 6.70 -3.74 4.30
C HIS A 139 5.60 -2.79 3.79
N ALA A 140 5.12 -3.06 2.57
CA ALA A 140 3.95 -2.41 2.01
C ALA A 140 2.68 -2.97 2.70
N LEU A 141 2.21 -2.28 3.75
CA LEU A 141 1.17 -2.77 4.64
C LEU A 141 -0.22 -2.26 4.26
N GLY A 142 -1.21 -3.16 4.24
CA GLY A 142 -2.64 -2.86 4.20
C GLY A 142 -3.43 -3.66 5.23
N ARG A 143 -4.61 -3.17 5.61
CA ARG A 143 -5.53 -3.83 6.56
C ARG A 143 -6.82 -4.27 5.88
N TYR A 144 -7.38 -5.37 6.36
CA TYR A 144 -8.78 -5.72 6.16
C TYR A 144 -9.46 -6.03 7.50
N VAL A 145 -10.79 -5.89 7.53
CA VAL A 145 -11.57 -6.07 8.76
C VAL A 145 -12.49 -7.26 8.63
N ASN A 146 -12.36 -8.21 9.54
CA ASN A 146 -13.28 -9.32 9.70
C ASN A 146 -14.55 -8.82 10.41
N LEU A 147 -15.70 -9.01 9.77
CA LEU A 147 -16.97 -8.50 10.26
C LEU A 147 -17.72 -9.58 11.01
N ALA A 148 -18.21 -9.26 12.21
CA ALA A 148 -18.98 -10.20 13.04
C ALA A 148 -20.38 -10.50 12.49
N GLY A 149 -20.87 -9.72 11.51
CA GLY A 149 -22.19 -9.88 10.93
C GLY A 149 -22.26 -9.41 9.48
N PRO A 150 -23.40 -9.65 8.80
CA PRO A 150 -23.59 -9.23 7.42
C PRO A 150 -23.49 -7.71 7.31
N MET A 151 -22.48 -7.23 6.60
CA MET A 151 -22.40 -5.85 6.14
C MET A 151 -22.85 -5.82 4.69
N ASP A 152 -23.78 -4.92 4.38
CA ASP A 152 -24.18 -4.67 3.00
C ASP A 152 -23.06 -3.93 2.29
N VAL A 153 -22.14 -4.70 1.70
CA VAL A 153 -21.15 -4.18 0.75
C VAL A 153 -21.84 -4.12 -0.61
N SER A 154 -22.46 -2.97 -0.87
CA SER A 154 -23.29 -2.75 -2.05
C SER A 154 -22.54 -2.04 -3.18
N GLY A 155 -21.43 -1.38 -2.84
CA GLY A 155 -20.62 -0.65 -3.81
C GLY A 155 -19.67 -1.56 -4.59
N ARG A 156 -19.54 -1.27 -5.88
CA ARG A 156 -18.57 -1.91 -6.77
C ARG A 156 -17.47 -0.90 -7.06
N LEU A 157 -16.24 -1.28 -6.75
CA LEU A 157 -15.06 -0.49 -7.08
C LEU A 157 -14.97 -0.32 -8.60
N ASP A 158 -14.99 0.93 -9.07
CA ASP A 158 -14.68 1.22 -10.46
C ASP A 158 -13.19 0.93 -10.68
N THR A 159 -12.88 0.02 -11.61
CA THR A 159 -11.51 -0.40 -11.88
C THR A 159 -10.82 0.40 -12.99
N GLU A 160 -11.54 1.31 -13.64
CA GLU A 160 -11.01 2.20 -14.66
C GLU A 160 -11.89 3.44 -14.81
N GLY A 161 -11.32 4.54 -15.31
CA GLY A 161 -12.05 5.77 -15.52
C GLY A 161 -11.14 6.97 -15.71
N ASP A 162 -11.68 8.17 -15.56
CA ASP A 162 -10.89 9.39 -15.47
C ASP A 162 -10.36 9.56 -14.03
N LEU A 163 -9.07 9.83 -13.88
CA LEU A 163 -8.50 10.15 -12.58
C LEU A 163 -8.90 11.58 -12.23
N ARG A 164 -9.82 11.71 -11.28
CA ARG A 164 -10.30 12.97 -10.74
C ARG A 164 -10.22 12.96 -9.21
N VAL A 165 -9.64 14.00 -8.62
CA VAL A 165 -9.49 14.13 -7.16
C VAL A 165 -10.48 15.17 -6.62
N LEU A 166 -11.29 14.81 -5.61
CA LEU A 166 -12.01 15.80 -4.79
C LEU A 166 -11.09 16.19 -3.63
N LEU A 167 -10.57 17.41 -3.63
CA LEU A 167 -9.62 17.89 -2.63
C LEU A 167 -10.29 18.86 -1.66
N ILE A 168 -10.68 18.35 -0.49
CA ILE A 168 -11.40 19.08 0.55
C ILE A 168 -10.41 19.45 1.65
N CYS A 169 -10.25 20.74 1.91
CA CYS A 169 -9.41 21.24 3.00
C CYS A 169 -10.18 22.23 3.87
N VAL A 170 -10.22 21.96 5.18
CA VAL A 170 -10.94 22.79 6.16
C VAL A 170 -9.99 23.19 7.30
N PRO A 171 -9.12 24.20 7.09
CA PRO A 171 -8.13 24.62 8.10
C PRO A 171 -8.78 25.21 9.34
N LYS A 172 -9.91 25.90 9.20
CA LYS A 172 -10.63 26.49 10.33
C LYS A 172 -12.14 26.49 10.08
N PRO A 173 -12.86 25.49 10.60
CA PRO A 173 -14.32 25.48 10.56
C PRO A 173 -14.94 26.61 11.39
N GLN A 174 -16.20 26.95 11.10
CA GLN A 174 -17.01 27.76 11.99
C GLN A 174 -17.34 26.99 13.29
N PRO A 175 -17.53 27.68 14.42
CA PRO A 175 -18.04 27.04 15.63
C PRO A 175 -19.39 26.36 15.36
N THR A 176 -19.56 25.15 15.91
CA THR A 176 -20.81 24.41 15.82
C THR A 176 -21.40 24.19 17.21
N ALA A 177 -22.55 23.54 17.30
CA ALA A 177 -23.09 23.06 18.57
C ALA A 177 -22.14 22.08 19.29
N ALA A 178 -21.24 21.40 18.56
CA ALA A 178 -20.23 20.51 19.13
C ALA A 178 -19.00 21.26 19.69
N GLY A 179 -18.92 22.58 19.49
CA GLY A 179 -17.85 23.43 20.00
C GLY A 179 -17.12 24.25 18.94
N ALA A 180 -16.11 25.00 19.39
CA ALA A 180 -15.19 25.71 18.52
C ALA A 180 -14.01 24.80 18.12
N TYR A 181 -13.48 25.05 16.92
CA TYR A 181 -12.35 24.32 16.36
C TYR A 181 -11.12 25.21 16.33
N GLU A 182 -9.97 24.61 16.62
CA GLU A 182 -8.68 25.28 16.45
C GLU A 182 -8.36 25.44 14.96
N ARG A 183 -7.48 26.39 14.62
CA ARG A 183 -6.97 26.43 13.25
C ARG A 183 -5.92 25.33 13.09
N LEU A 184 -6.04 24.57 12.01
CA LEU A 184 -5.08 23.60 11.53
C LEU A 184 -4.18 24.26 10.49
N ALA A 185 -2.99 24.69 10.87
CA ALA A 185 -2.01 25.22 9.93
C ALA A 185 -1.46 24.11 9.02
N GLU A 186 -1.46 22.86 9.51
CA GLU A 186 -1.16 21.64 8.76
C GLU A 186 -1.97 21.52 7.47
N ALA A 187 -3.25 21.90 7.51
CA ALA A 187 -4.17 21.76 6.39
C ALA A 187 -3.85 22.72 5.23
N ASP A 188 -3.34 23.92 5.53
CA ASP A 188 -2.97 24.92 4.53
C ASP A 188 -1.78 24.45 3.68
N ALA A 189 -0.74 23.94 4.35
CA ALA A 189 0.49 23.47 3.72
C ALA A 189 0.23 22.23 2.84
N GLU A 190 -0.55 21.28 3.35
CA GLU A 190 -0.93 20.07 2.63
C GLU A 190 -1.76 20.37 1.38
N PHE A 191 -2.80 21.21 1.52
CA PHE A 191 -3.63 21.59 0.37
C PHE A 191 -2.81 22.24 -0.74
N THR A 192 -1.88 23.14 -0.36
CA THR A 192 -1.00 23.81 -1.32
C THR A 192 -0.07 22.82 -2.02
N ALA A 193 0.58 21.92 -1.27
CA ALA A 193 1.51 20.95 -1.83
C ALA A 193 0.81 19.94 -2.76
N VAL A 194 -0.32 19.39 -2.32
CA VAL A 194 -1.09 18.42 -3.13
C VAL A 194 -1.69 19.09 -4.36
N SER A 195 -2.27 20.29 -4.25
CA SER A 195 -2.81 21.03 -5.41
C SER A 195 -1.73 21.32 -6.45
N THR A 196 -0.53 21.71 -5.99
CA THR A 196 0.61 21.99 -6.87
C THR A 196 1.02 20.72 -7.62
N LEU A 197 1.22 19.62 -6.89
CA LEU A 197 1.60 18.34 -7.49
C LEU A 197 0.56 17.81 -8.50
N LEU A 198 -0.74 17.89 -8.16
CA LEU A 198 -1.81 17.48 -9.07
C LEU A 198 -1.84 18.35 -10.34
N THR A 199 -1.60 19.65 -10.21
CA THR A 199 -1.51 20.59 -11.33
C THR A 199 -0.32 20.27 -12.23
N GLU A 200 0.86 20.06 -11.64
CA GLU A 200 2.10 19.72 -12.37
C GLU A 200 1.99 18.40 -13.14
N ARG A 201 1.26 17.43 -12.57
CA ARG A 201 1.00 16.13 -13.19
C ARG A 201 -0.21 16.12 -14.13
N GLY A 202 -0.89 17.26 -14.33
CA GLY A 202 -2.04 17.39 -15.23
C GLY A 202 -3.24 16.53 -14.81
N ILE A 203 -3.40 16.29 -13.50
CA ILE A 203 -4.50 15.53 -12.93
C ILE A 203 -5.69 16.48 -12.68
N ASP A 204 -6.88 16.05 -13.09
CA ASP A 204 -8.11 16.81 -12.83
C ASP A 204 -8.45 16.76 -11.34
N PHE A 205 -8.75 17.92 -10.74
CA PHE A 205 -9.17 17.96 -9.34
C PHE A 205 -10.14 19.11 -9.06
N VAL A 206 -11.01 18.88 -8.08
CA VAL A 206 -12.00 19.84 -7.57
C VAL A 206 -11.51 20.33 -6.22
N PRO A 207 -10.90 21.53 -6.13
CA PRO A 207 -10.51 22.12 -4.86
C PRO A 207 -11.73 22.68 -4.11
N MET A 208 -11.86 22.33 -2.83
CA MET A 208 -12.79 22.93 -1.89
C MET A 208 -12.01 23.35 -0.65
N TYR A 209 -11.63 24.62 -0.59
CA TYR A 209 -10.82 25.16 0.52
C TYR A 209 -11.66 26.04 1.44
N SER A 210 -11.55 25.81 2.75
CA SER A 210 -12.19 26.58 3.81
C SER A 210 -13.68 26.84 3.53
N ASP A 211 -14.09 28.09 3.26
CA ASP A 211 -15.50 28.48 3.10
C ASP A 211 -16.20 27.88 1.88
N GLN A 212 -15.45 27.31 0.95
CA GLN A 212 -15.98 26.51 -0.17
C GLN A 212 -16.38 25.10 0.26
N ALA A 213 -15.74 24.56 1.31
CA ALA A 213 -15.99 23.21 1.82
C ALA A 213 -17.16 23.19 2.80
N THR A 214 -18.35 23.56 2.34
CA THR A 214 -19.59 23.49 3.15
C THR A 214 -20.26 22.11 3.02
N ARG A 215 -21.15 21.77 3.95
CA ARG A 215 -21.99 20.55 3.88
C ARG A 215 -22.82 20.49 2.61
N ALA A 216 -23.27 21.63 2.11
CA ALA A 216 -24.02 21.70 0.86
C ALA A 216 -23.12 21.38 -0.33
N GLU A 217 -21.96 22.05 -0.46
CA GLU A 217 -21.06 21.88 -1.60
C GLU A 217 -20.41 20.49 -1.63
N VAL A 218 -19.85 20.04 -0.50
CA VAL A 218 -19.30 18.68 -0.40
C VAL A 218 -20.40 17.65 -0.64
N GLY A 219 -21.58 17.84 -0.06
CA GLY A 219 -22.71 16.94 -0.30
C GLY A 219 -23.11 16.88 -1.77
N ASN A 220 -23.10 18.01 -2.49
CA ASN A 220 -23.39 18.07 -3.92
C ASN A 220 -22.30 17.38 -4.75
N ALA A 221 -21.02 17.51 -4.39
CA ALA A 221 -19.93 16.80 -5.05
C ALA A 221 -20.03 15.27 -4.85
N LEU A 222 -20.38 14.82 -3.65
CA LEU A 222 -20.59 13.38 -3.37
C LEU A 222 -21.82 12.80 -4.10
N LYS A 223 -22.92 13.57 -4.14
CA LYS A 223 -24.18 13.19 -4.84
C LYS A 223 -24.12 13.40 -6.35
N GLY A 224 -23.08 14.07 -6.84
CA GLY A 224 -22.96 14.54 -8.22
C GLY A 224 -22.95 13.40 -9.22
N LYS A 225 -23.16 13.73 -10.50
CA LYS A 225 -22.94 12.78 -11.60
C LYS A 225 -21.45 12.60 -11.91
N GLU A 226 -20.63 13.58 -11.55
CA GLU A 226 -19.19 13.54 -11.71
C GLU A 226 -18.60 12.58 -10.69
N LYS A 227 -17.80 11.62 -11.17
CA LYS A 227 -17.14 10.63 -10.33
C LYS A 227 -15.82 11.19 -9.83
N HIS A 228 -15.58 11.04 -8.53
CA HIS A 228 -14.28 11.35 -7.94
C HIS A 228 -13.58 10.04 -7.63
N THR A 229 -12.47 9.80 -8.32
CA THR A 229 -11.66 8.58 -8.18
C THR A 229 -10.94 8.57 -6.85
N ILE A 230 -10.48 9.74 -6.40
CA ILE A 230 -9.90 9.91 -5.07
C ILE A 230 -10.68 11.02 -4.34
N ILE A 231 -11.03 10.78 -3.09
CA ILE A 231 -11.52 11.83 -2.18
C ILE A 231 -10.43 12.07 -1.14
N HIS A 232 -9.88 13.28 -1.12
CA HIS A 232 -8.91 13.73 -0.14
C HIS A 232 -9.61 14.71 0.81
N PHE A 233 -9.66 14.38 2.09
CA PHE A 233 -10.12 15.29 3.13
C PHE A 233 -8.99 15.63 4.10
N THR A 234 -8.74 16.92 4.31
CA THR A 234 -7.83 17.45 5.33
C THR A 234 -8.60 18.38 6.26
N GLY A 235 -8.70 18.05 7.54
CA GLY A 235 -9.49 18.85 8.49
C GLY A 235 -9.76 18.13 9.82
N HIS A 236 -10.70 18.63 10.60
CA HIS A 236 -11.08 17.96 11.85
C HIS A 236 -12.05 16.79 11.61
N GLY A 237 -11.89 15.73 12.39
CA GLY A 237 -12.90 14.69 12.57
C GLY A 237 -13.79 14.97 13.78
N HIS A 238 -15.08 14.63 13.68
CA HIS A 238 -15.98 14.54 14.82
C HIS A 238 -16.28 13.08 15.11
N VAL A 239 -16.19 12.69 16.37
CA VAL A 239 -16.49 11.34 16.82
C VAL A 239 -17.59 11.43 17.87
N ASP A 240 -18.70 10.74 17.60
CA ASP A 240 -19.77 10.56 18.57
C ASP A 240 -19.59 9.18 19.23
N GLU A 241 -19.27 9.19 20.53
CA GLU A 241 -19.00 7.97 21.30
C GLU A 241 -20.27 7.13 21.56
N SER A 242 -21.46 7.72 21.39
CA SER A 242 -22.75 7.06 21.62
C SER A 242 -23.34 6.44 20.36
N ASP A 243 -23.10 7.05 19.19
CA ASP A 243 -23.59 6.57 17.90
C ASP A 243 -22.55 6.84 16.79
N PRO A 244 -21.81 5.82 16.33
CA PRO A 244 -20.79 5.95 15.28
C PRO A 244 -21.32 6.56 13.96
N ARG A 245 -22.64 6.52 13.71
CA ARG A 245 -23.26 7.13 12.52
C ARG A 245 -23.35 8.65 12.58
N LYS A 246 -23.16 9.22 13.78
CA LYS A 246 -23.13 10.67 14.04
C LYS A 246 -21.72 11.24 14.04
N SER A 247 -20.69 10.38 14.09
CA SER A 247 -19.32 10.75 13.73
C SER A 247 -19.29 11.29 12.29
N GLY A 248 -18.30 12.09 11.94
CA GLY A 248 -18.26 12.71 10.61
C GLY A 248 -17.07 13.61 10.35
N LEU A 249 -17.06 14.16 9.14
CA LEU A 249 -16.08 15.14 8.69
C LEU A 249 -16.55 16.53 9.11
N VAL A 250 -15.70 17.31 9.78
CA VAL A 250 -16.02 18.69 10.14
C VAL A 250 -15.77 19.57 8.91
N LEU A 251 -16.85 20.03 8.31
CA LEU A 251 -16.86 20.97 7.19
C LEU A 251 -17.00 22.40 7.70
N PHE A 252 -16.84 23.38 6.82
CA PHE A 252 -16.77 24.79 7.21
C PHE A 252 -17.98 25.28 8.01
N ASP A 253 -19.19 24.84 7.65
CA ASP A 253 -20.46 25.26 8.27
C ASP A 253 -21.09 24.18 9.18
N GLY A 254 -20.42 23.04 9.40
CA GLY A 254 -20.96 21.97 10.23
C GLY A 254 -20.39 20.58 9.97
N ILE A 255 -20.89 19.59 10.70
CA ILE A 255 -20.45 18.20 10.57
C ILE A 255 -21.23 17.50 9.46
N LEU A 256 -20.52 16.86 8.52
CA LEU A 256 -21.07 15.90 7.57
C LEU A 256 -20.93 14.50 8.15
N THR A 257 -22.02 13.96 8.69
CA THR A 257 -21.99 12.68 9.41
C THR A 257 -21.77 11.50 8.47
N THR A 258 -21.21 10.41 9.00
CA THR A 258 -20.96 9.16 8.26
C THR A 258 -22.24 8.58 7.67
N GLY A 259 -23.37 8.69 8.37
CA GLY A 259 -24.68 8.34 7.82
C GLY A 259 -25.07 9.16 6.59
N VAL A 260 -24.75 10.45 6.58
CA VAL A 260 -25.00 11.32 5.42
C VAL A 260 -24.00 11.05 4.30
N VAL A 261 -22.71 10.84 4.61
CA VAL A 261 -21.69 10.46 3.64
C VAL A 261 -22.12 9.18 2.90
N GLY A 262 -22.50 8.13 3.64
CA GLY A 262 -22.97 6.88 3.05
C GLY A 262 -24.21 7.05 2.17
N ALA A 263 -25.14 7.94 2.55
CA ALA A 263 -26.32 8.24 1.74
C ALA A 263 -26.01 9.10 0.49
N TYR A 264 -24.91 9.86 0.51
CA TYR A 264 -24.52 10.78 -0.56
C TYR A 264 -23.57 10.17 -1.56
N LEU A 265 -22.75 9.20 -1.16
CA LEU A 265 -21.84 8.45 -2.03
C LEU A 265 -22.64 7.65 -3.08
N ARG A 266 -22.96 8.28 -4.21
CA ARG A 266 -23.55 7.59 -5.38
C ARG A 266 -22.54 6.72 -6.10
N HIS A 267 -21.28 7.13 -6.07
CA HIS A 267 -20.15 6.44 -6.67
C HIS A 267 -19.06 6.33 -5.62
N ALA A 268 -18.59 5.10 -5.38
CA ALA A 268 -17.49 4.85 -4.47
C ALA A 268 -16.20 5.39 -5.08
N PRO A 269 -15.43 6.26 -4.37
CA PRO A 269 -14.07 6.54 -4.80
C PRO A 269 -13.24 5.25 -4.77
N ALA A 270 -12.22 5.17 -5.63
CA ALA A 270 -11.26 4.09 -5.52
C ALA A 270 -10.45 4.19 -4.22
N LEU A 271 -10.14 5.42 -3.80
CA LEU A 271 -9.42 5.73 -2.57
C LEU A 271 -10.03 6.94 -1.85
N ALA A 272 -10.29 6.80 -0.56
CA ALA A 272 -10.56 7.91 0.34
C ALA A 272 -9.34 8.16 1.24
N PHE A 273 -8.65 9.29 1.05
CA PHE A 273 -7.59 9.75 1.94
C PHE A 273 -8.18 10.74 2.95
N ILE A 274 -8.45 10.26 4.15
CA ILE A 274 -9.05 11.01 5.26
C ILE A 274 -7.94 11.43 6.24
N ASN A 275 -7.25 12.51 5.91
CA ASN A 275 -6.21 13.08 6.75
C ASN A 275 -6.79 14.06 7.77
N GLY A 276 -7.41 13.53 8.82
CA GLY A 276 -8.10 14.37 9.80
C GLY A 276 -7.91 13.92 11.23
N CYS A 277 -7.53 14.88 12.08
CA CYS A 277 -7.26 14.64 13.49
C CYS A 277 -8.56 14.51 14.31
N GLU A 278 -8.54 13.59 15.28
CA GLU A 278 -9.54 13.46 16.33
C GLU A 278 -9.41 14.59 17.36
N THR A 279 -9.99 15.75 17.10
CA THR A 279 -10.08 16.83 18.10
C THR A 279 -11.48 17.40 18.15
N ALA A 280 -12.32 16.79 18.98
CA ALA A 280 -13.36 17.51 19.69
C ALA A 280 -13.25 17.15 21.18
N ARG A 281 -12.25 17.69 21.88
CA ARG A 281 -12.49 18.12 23.26
C ARG A 281 -13.00 19.54 23.15
N THR A 282 -14.28 19.71 23.48
CA THR A 282 -14.89 21.01 23.75
C THR A 282 -13.96 21.79 24.66
N VAL A 283 -13.54 22.98 24.22
CA VAL A 283 -12.85 23.92 25.11
C VAL A 283 -13.81 24.20 26.27
N ASP A 284 -13.41 23.80 27.47
CA ASP A 284 -14.25 23.90 28.67
C ASP A 284 -14.74 25.34 28.85
N SER A 285 -16.05 25.45 29.09
CA SER A 285 -16.62 26.67 29.66
C SER A 285 -15.91 26.97 30.99
N PRO A 286 -15.57 28.23 31.30
CA PRO A 286 -14.82 28.56 32.51
C PRO A 286 -15.67 28.26 33.74
N GLY A 287 -15.44 27.11 34.39
CA GLY A 287 -16.14 26.72 35.62
C GLY A 287 -16.01 25.27 36.12
N GLY A 288 -15.33 24.36 35.41
CA GLY A 288 -15.17 22.96 35.84
C GLY A 288 -13.75 22.63 36.31
N VAL A 289 -13.58 22.32 37.59
CA VAL A 289 -12.30 21.92 38.20
C VAL A 289 -11.87 20.54 37.68
N GLY A 290 -10.58 20.37 37.38
CA GLY A 290 -10.03 19.25 36.62
C GLY A 290 -10.22 17.85 37.21
N GLY A 291 -10.17 16.85 36.32
CA GLY A 291 -10.15 15.43 36.66
C GLY A 291 -9.03 14.71 35.92
N GLY A 292 -7.87 14.60 36.59
CA GLY A 292 -6.81 13.66 36.25
C GLY A 292 -7.17 12.22 36.64
N ALA A 293 -6.35 11.29 36.17
CA ALA A 293 -6.57 9.85 36.18
C ALA A 293 -6.73 9.15 37.55
N ALA A 294 -7.38 7.98 37.47
CA ALA A 294 -7.21 6.74 38.25
C ALA A 294 -7.89 6.55 39.63
N ALA A 295 -8.33 5.30 39.80
CA ALA A 295 -8.39 4.46 41.02
C ALA A 295 -9.79 4.08 41.53
N GLY A 296 -10.02 2.76 41.63
CA GLY A 296 -11.20 2.15 42.21
C GLY A 296 -11.15 1.99 43.73
N ALA A 297 -12.28 1.60 44.33
CA ALA A 297 -12.38 0.79 45.55
C ALA A 297 -13.86 0.49 45.91
N GLY A 298 -14.22 -0.79 45.96
CA GLY A 298 -14.75 -1.45 47.16
C GLY A 298 -16.13 -1.10 47.77
N ALA A 299 -17.02 -2.10 47.66
CA ALA A 299 -17.89 -2.68 48.71
C ALA A 299 -19.31 -2.12 48.99
N GLY A 300 -20.31 -3.03 48.91
CA GLY A 300 -21.48 -3.00 49.82
C GLY A 300 -22.86 -3.48 49.34
N GLY A 301 -23.05 -4.80 49.14
CA GLY A 301 -24.23 -5.58 49.60
C GLY A 301 -25.61 -5.45 48.94
N GLY A 302 -26.23 -6.60 48.59
CA GLY A 302 -27.69 -6.79 48.56
C GLY A 302 -28.21 -7.65 47.41
N GLY A 303 -28.67 -8.87 47.70
CA GLY A 303 -29.02 -9.90 46.72
C GLY A 303 -30.34 -9.72 45.94
N GLY A 304 -30.53 -10.58 44.93
CA GLY A 304 -31.79 -10.74 44.22
C GLY A 304 -31.59 -11.40 42.85
N GLY A 305 -31.83 -12.71 42.75
CA GLY A 305 -31.75 -13.45 41.50
C GLY A 305 -32.90 -13.14 40.53
N GLY A 306 -32.62 -13.29 39.23
CA GLY A 306 -33.61 -13.23 38.16
C GLY A 306 -32.90 -13.22 36.82
N GLY A 307 -32.98 -14.34 36.08
CA GLY A 307 -32.41 -14.48 34.75
C GLY A 307 -32.98 -13.46 33.78
N GLY A 308 -32.08 -12.92 32.97
CA GLY A 308 -32.36 -12.03 31.85
C GLY A 308 -31.03 -11.76 31.17
N ASP A 309 -30.98 -12.02 29.87
CA ASP A 309 -29.87 -11.67 28.99
C ASP A 309 -29.46 -10.21 29.25
N GLY A 310 -28.35 -10.05 29.97
CA GLY A 310 -27.75 -8.79 30.36
C GLY A 310 -26.61 -8.41 29.41
N PRO A 311 -26.32 -7.12 29.26
CA PRO A 311 -25.81 -6.52 28.04
C PRO A 311 -24.38 -6.95 27.74
N ALA A 312 -24.10 -7.15 26.46
CA ALA A 312 -22.74 -7.09 25.93
C ALA A 312 -22.08 -5.81 26.46
N MET A 313 -20.93 -5.98 27.11
CA MET A 313 -20.07 -4.89 27.59
C MET A 313 -19.91 -3.82 26.50
N PRO A 314 -19.96 -2.52 26.83
CA PRO A 314 -19.83 -1.48 25.82
C PRO A 314 -18.43 -1.57 25.23
N VAL A 315 -18.39 -1.90 23.93
CA VAL A 315 -17.23 -1.83 23.06
C VAL A 315 -16.87 -0.35 22.91
N ALA A 316 -16.34 0.24 23.97
CA ALA A 316 -15.66 1.51 23.84
C ALA A 316 -14.49 1.26 22.88
N HIS A 317 -14.35 2.10 21.86
CA HIS A 317 -13.14 2.20 21.03
C HIS A 317 -13.03 1.29 19.79
N LEU A 318 -14.08 1.09 18.99
CA LEU A 318 -13.85 0.94 17.54
C LEU A 318 -12.97 2.11 17.11
N THR A 319 -11.76 1.86 16.61
CA THR A 319 -10.76 2.91 16.33
C THR A 319 -11.41 3.99 15.49
N ARG A 320 -11.35 5.24 15.93
CA ARG A 320 -12.31 6.24 15.47
C ARG A 320 -12.11 6.62 14.00
N VAL A 321 -10.91 6.36 13.45
CA VAL A 321 -10.62 6.30 12.00
C VAL A 321 -11.55 5.35 11.26
N PHE A 322 -11.71 4.11 11.74
CA PHE A 322 -12.61 3.13 11.12
C PHE A 322 -14.06 3.60 11.14
N GLY A 323 -14.49 4.25 12.23
CA GLY A 323 -15.83 4.84 12.34
C GLY A 323 -16.13 5.87 11.24
N ILE A 324 -15.22 6.83 11.02
CA ILE A 324 -15.34 7.84 9.96
C ILE A 324 -15.18 7.23 8.56
N SER A 325 -14.37 6.18 8.44
CA SER A 325 -14.06 5.48 7.18
C SER A 325 -15.12 4.48 6.75
N ARG A 326 -15.96 4.00 7.68
CA ARG A 326 -16.99 2.98 7.45
C ARG A 326 -17.88 3.23 6.23
N PRO A 327 -18.44 4.43 5.98
CA PRO A 327 -19.27 4.63 4.80
C PRO A 327 -18.51 4.45 3.48
N PHE A 328 -17.21 4.76 3.43
CA PHE A 328 -16.38 4.51 2.25
C PHE A 328 -16.10 3.01 2.06
N LEU A 329 -15.74 2.32 3.16
CA LEU A 329 -15.49 0.87 3.16
C LEU A 329 -16.74 0.07 2.77
N GLN A 330 -17.92 0.46 3.25
CA GLN A 330 -19.20 -0.15 2.90
C GLN A 330 -19.54 -0.01 1.41
N GLN A 331 -19.02 1.03 0.76
CA GLN A 331 -19.14 1.25 -0.68
C GLN A 331 -17.99 0.60 -1.47
N GLY A 332 -17.11 -0.17 -0.82
CA GLY A 332 -16.00 -0.87 -1.47
C GLY A 332 -14.77 0.00 -1.75
N SER A 333 -14.70 1.21 -1.19
CA SER A 333 -13.54 2.10 -1.35
C SER A 333 -12.37 1.62 -0.49
N TYR A 334 -11.14 1.83 -0.94
CA TYR A 334 -9.99 1.79 -0.04
C TYR A 334 -9.88 3.07 0.78
N VAL A 335 -9.31 2.99 1.97
CA VAL A 335 -9.22 4.14 2.88
C VAL A 335 -7.84 4.28 3.50
N LEU A 336 -7.26 5.47 3.40
CA LEU A 336 -6.07 5.88 4.14
C LEU A 336 -6.48 6.96 5.15
N GLY A 337 -6.18 6.80 6.43
CA GLY A 337 -6.50 7.81 7.45
C GLY A 337 -5.52 7.84 8.61
N THR A 338 -5.70 8.75 9.57
CA THR A 338 -4.76 8.98 10.68
C THR A 338 -5.37 8.68 12.07
N ARG A 339 -4.67 7.89 12.90
CA ARG A 339 -5.11 7.49 14.26
C ARG A 339 -5.02 8.62 15.29
N TRP A 340 -3.99 9.44 15.20
CA TRP A 340 -3.71 10.56 16.10
C TRP A 340 -3.26 11.78 15.32
N ARG A 341 -3.09 12.88 16.04
CA ARG A 341 -2.71 14.16 15.45
C ARG A 341 -1.33 14.08 14.79
N VAL A 342 -1.25 14.57 13.55
CA VAL A 342 -0.01 14.72 12.79
C VAL A 342 0.45 16.18 12.81
N SER A 343 1.76 16.41 12.70
CA SER A 343 2.34 17.77 12.64
C SER A 343 2.21 18.37 11.24
N ASP A 344 2.26 19.70 11.15
CA ASP A 344 2.13 20.44 9.89
C ASP A 344 3.14 20.01 8.84
N LYS A 345 4.42 19.92 9.22
CA LYS A 345 5.50 19.55 8.32
C LYS A 345 5.35 18.10 7.86
N ALA A 346 5.01 17.20 8.77
CA ALA A 346 4.87 15.78 8.46
C ALA A 346 3.63 15.50 7.60
N SER A 347 2.50 16.19 7.84
CA SER A 347 1.26 16.00 7.09
C SER A 347 1.46 16.34 5.61
N ALA A 348 1.97 17.54 5.32
CA ALA A 348 2.22 17.98 3.95
C ALA A 348 3.28 17.12 3.25
N ALA A 349 4.37 16.76 3.95
CA ALA A 349 5.44 15.92 3.39
C ALA A 349 4.94 14.49 3.10
N PHE A 350 4.17 13.91 4.01
CA PHE A 350 3.56 12.58 3.82
C PHE A 350 2.62 12.60 2.61
N ALA A 351 1.67 13.54 2.56
CA ALA A 351 0.72 13.61 1.46
C ALA A 351 1.44 13.82 0.11
N THR A 352 2.46 14.68 0.07
CA THR A 352 3.24 14.93 -1.14
C THR A 352 3.97 13.67 -1.61
N SER A 353 4.67 12.98 -0.70
CA SER A 353 5.39 11.73 -1.03
C SER A 353 4.42 10.62 -1.44
N PHE A 354 3.27 10.51 -0.78
CA PHE A 354 2.22 9.57 -1.10
C PHE A 354 1.69 9.78 -2.52
N TYR A 355 1.25 11.01 -2.87
CA TYR A 355 0.74 11.29 -4.21
C TYR A 355 1.84 11.17 -5.27
N ALA A 356 3.08 11.56 -4.99
CA ALA A 356 4.18 11.40 -5.94
C ALA A 356 4.39 9.92 -6.28
N SER A 357 4.54 9.06 -5.27
CA SER A 357 4.74 7.62 -5.46
C SER A 357 3.52 6.97 -6.15
N LEU A 358 2.30 7.32 -5.73
CA LEU A 358 1.05 6.82 -6.34
C LEU A 358 0.93 7.20 -7.82
N LEU A 359 1.20 8.46 -8.17
CA LEU A 359 1.08 8.98 -9.54
C LEU A 359 2.23 8.52 -10.44
N ASP A 360 3.38 8.15 -9.86
CA ASP A 360 4.47 7.46 -10.56
C ASP A 360 4.17 5.96 -10.78
N GLY A 361 2.99 5.51 -10.35
CA GLY A 361 2.43 4.19 -10.64
C GLY A 361 2.66 3.15 -9.55
N ALA A 362 3.30 3.51 -8.43
CA ALA A 362 3.52 2.57 -7.33
C ALA A 362 2.19 2.05 -6.75
N PRO A 363 2.16 0.81 -6.24
CA PRO A 363 1.01 0.32 -5.49
C PRO A 363 0.81 1.13 -4.20
N VAL A 364 -0.44 1.26 -3.75
CA VAL A 364 -0.84 2.10 -2.62
C VAL A 364 -0.09 1.73 -1.34
N GLY A 365 0.13 0.44 -1.07
CA GLY A 365 0.91 0.01 0.10
C GLY A 365 2.36 0.50 0.05
N GLN A 366 2.98 0.49 -1.14
CA GLN A 366 4.32 1.05 -1.34
C GLN A 366 4.30 2.57 -1.20
N ALA A 367 3.32 3.26 -1.78
CA ALA A 367 3.19 4.71 -1.67
C ALA A 367 3.00 5.17 -0.21
N VAL A 368 2.26 4.40 0.60
CA VAL A 368 2.13 4.63 2.05
C VAL A 368 3.47 4.40 2.76
N MET A 369 4.19 3.33 2.42
CA MET A 369 5.50 3.04 3.02
C MET A 369 6.54 4.13 2.67
N ASP A 370 6.60 4.57 1.41
CA ASP A 370 7.46 5.66 0.96
C ASP A 370 7.14 6.96 1.72
N ALA A 371 5.85 7.29 1.84
CA ALA A 371 5.39 8.46 2.58
C ALA A 371 5.73 8.41 4.07
N ARG A 372 5.69 7.22 4.70
CA ARG A 372 6.17 7.02 6.08
C ARG A 372 7.66 7.29 6.18
N ARG A 373 8.46 6.69 5.30
CA ARG A 373 9.91 6.87 5.27
C ARG A 373 10.31 8.33 5.05
N ALA A 374 9.56 9.07 4.24
CA ALA A 374 9.80 10.49 4.00
C ALA A 374 9.62 11.38 5.25
N VAL A 375 8.85 10.92 6.25
CA VAL A 375 8.56 11.68 7.48
C VAL A 375 8.98 10.96 8.77
N TYR A 376 9.71 9.84 8.63
CA TYR A 376 10.31 9.12 9.73
C TYR A 376 11.66 9.76 10.10
N ASP A 377 11.80 10.10 11.38
CA ASP A 377 13.06 10.61 11.94
C ASP A 377 13.24 10.02 13.35
N PRO A 378 14.18 9.09 13.57
CA PRO A 378 14.42 8.48 14.88
C PRO A 378 14.97 9.50 15.90
N GLY A 379 15.49 10.64 15.46
CA GLY A 379 15.93 11.74 16.33
C GLY A 379 14.82 12.73 16.69
N SER A 380 13.57 12.45 16.30
CA SER A 380 12.42 13.32 16.50
C SER A 380 11.41 12.71 17.48
N THR A 381 10.76 13.56 18.27
CA THR A 381 9.58 13.19 19.06
C THR A 381 8.30 13.25 18.23
N ASP A 382 8.36 13.55 16.94
CA ASP A 382 7.19 13.58 16.05
C ASP A 382 6.83 12.18 15.53
N LEU A 383 5.69 11.66 15.99
CA LEU A 383 5.19 10.33 15.63
C LEU A 383 4.15 10.35 14.51
N SER A 384 4.14 11.40 13.68
CA SER A 384 3.20 11.53 12.57
C SER A 384 3.27 10.38 11.57
N TRP A 385 4.49 9.88 11.28
CA TRP A 385 4.71 8.74 10.38
C TRP A 385 3.89 7.51 10.81
N ALA A 386 3.78 7.28 12.11
CA ALA A 386 3.14 6.10 12.68
C ALA A 386 1.60 6.20 12.74
N SER A 387 1.03 7.39 12.54
CA SER A 387 -0.42 7.64 12.68
C SER A 387 -1.24 7.02 11.56
N TYR A 388 -0.67 6.90 10.36
CA TYR A 388 -1.42 6.53 9.17
C TYR A 388 -1.91 5.07 9.23
N VAL A 389 -3.06 4.77 8.66
CA VAL A 389 -3.63 3.42 8.58
C VAL A 389 -4.27 3.28 7.22
N TYR A 390 -3.83 2.26 6.48
CA TYR A 390 -4.37 1.92 5.18
C TYR A 390 -5.27 0.69 5.30
N TYR A 391 -6.55 0.85 4.99
CA TYR A 391 -7.52 -0.23 4.82
C TYR A 391 -7.70 -0.51 3.33
N GLY A 392 -7.17 -1.65 2.87
CA GLY A 392 -7.17 -2.05 1.48
C GLY A 392 -6.06 -3.04 1.12
N ASP A 393 -6.13 -3.57 -0.10
CA ASP A 393 -5.09 -4.47 -0.64
C ASP A 393 -3.85 -3.63 -1.00
N PRO A 394 -2.69 -3.85 -0.33
CA PRO A 394 -1.49 -3.05 -0.50
C PRO A 394 -0.90 -3.13 -1.92
N ARG A 395 -1.34 -4.07 -2.76
CA ARG A 395 -0.86 -4.29 -4.13
C ARG A 395 -1.63 -3.48 -5.16
N VAL A 396 -2.73 -2.82 -4.80
CA VAL A 396 -3.51 -2.01 -5.73
C VAL A 396 -2.69 -0.81 -6.17
N GLY A 397 -2.54 -0.56 -7.46
CA GLY A 397 -1.94 0.66 -8.00
C GLY A 397 -2.82 1.30 -9.07
N PHE A 398 -2.60 2.60 -9.29
CA PHE A 398 -3.32 3.40 -10.28
C PHE A 398 -2.45 3.52 -11.52
N LEU A 399 -2.64 2.61 -12.49
CA LEU A 399 -1.94 2.69 -13.76
C LEU A 399 -2.54 3.84 -14.57
N LEU A 400 -1.77 4.90 -14.76
CA LEU A 400 -2.22 6.07 -15.51
C LEU A 400 -1.97 5.86 -17.01
N GLU A 401 -3.03 5.80 -17.79
CA GLU A 401 -2.94 5.72 -19.24
C GLU A 401 -2.47 7.09 -19.76
N GLN A 402 -1.28 7.14 -20.36
CA GLN A 402 -0.83 8.34 -21.04
C GLN A 402 -1.80 8.66 -22.19
N PRO A 403 -2.18 9.93 -22.40
CA PRO A 403 -2.95 10.30 -23.59
C PRO A 403 -2.17 9.84 -24.84
N PRO A 404 -2.86 9.35 -25.88
CA PRO A 404 -2.18 8.98 -27.12
C PRO A 404 -1.42 10.21 -27.60
N GLN A 405 -0.09 10.10 -27.64
CA GLN A 405 0.75 11.19 -28.11
C GLN A 405 0.36 11.43 -29.57
N ALA A 406 -0.21 12.60 -29.86
CA ALA A 406 -0.50 12.98 -31.23
C ALA A 406 0.81 12.87 -32.02
N ALA A 407 0.82 12.02 -33.04
CA ALA A 407 1.94 11.92 -33.95
C ALA A 407 2.29 13.35 -34.42
N PRO A 408 3.56 13.80 -34.27
CA PRO A 408 3.94 15.13 -34.72
C PRO A 408 3.59 15.28 -36.21
N GLY A 409 2.98 16.42 -36.55
CA GLY A 409 2.54 16.73 -37.90
C GLY A 409 3.65 16.50 -38.93
N ALA A 410 3.27 15.91 -40.06
CA ALA A 410 4.12 15.34 -41.10
C ALA A 410 5.03 16.31 -41.88
N ASP A 411 5.35 17.50 -41.36
CA ASP A 411 6.15 18.52 -42.08
C ASP A 411 7.16 19.30 -41.23
N ALA A 412 7.39 18.95 -39.96
CA ALA A 412 8.59 19.41 -39.25
C ALA A 412 9.76 18.48 -39.62
N PRO A 413 10.97 18.99 -39.95
CA PRO A 413 12.13 18.13 -40.12
C PRO A 413 12.29 17.34 -38.82
N LEU A 414 12.12 16.03 -38.91
CA LEU A 414 12.28 15.15 -37.76
C LEU A 414 13.64 15.44 -37.14
N PRO A 415 13.74 15.69 -35.82
CA PRO A 415 15.02 15.57 -35.16
C PRO A 415 15.50 14.15 -35.43
N VAL A 416 16.69 14.02 -36.00
CA VAL A 416 17.31 12.72 -36.27
C VAL A 416 17.30 11.96 -34.96
N PRO A 417 16.65 10.78 -34.87
CA PRO A 417 16.63 10.02 -33.63
C PRO A 417 18.07 9.71 -33.26
N GLU A 418 18.50 10.11 -32.06
CA GLU A 418 19.79 9.63 -31.57
C GLU A 418 19.71 8.10 -31.43
N PRO A 419 20.72 7.37 -31.93
CA PRO A 419 20.68 5.92 -32.01
C PRO A 419 20.84 5.28 -30.63
N GLY A 420 19.99 4.31 -30.32
CA GLY A 420 20.19 3.30 -29.27
C GLY A 420 20.25 3.80 -27.82
N VAL A 421 20.48 2.85 -26.90
CA VAL A 421 20.97 3.13 -25.55
C VAL A 421 22.38 3.72 -25.69
N PRO A 422 22.71 4.87 -25.08
CA PRO A 422 24.07 5.42 -25.14
C PRO A 422 25.08 4.35 -24.73
N ARG A 423 26.10 4.11 -25.56
CA ARG A 423 27.11 3.06 -25.33
C ARG A 423 27.71 3.16 -23.91
N ASP A 424 27.90 4.37 -23.41
CA ASP A 424 28.42 4.61 -22.06
C ASP A 424 27.45 4.13 -20.97
N ALA A 425 26.15 4.29 -21.16
CA ALA A 425 25.13 3.79 -20.22
C ALA A 425 25.04 2.25 -20.25
N ALA A 426 25.14 1.66 -21.45
CA ALA A 426 25.23 0.21 -21.61
C ALA A 426 26.47 -0.36 -20.90
N MET A 427 27.63 0.26 -21.11
CA MET A 427 28.89 -0.15 -20.46
C MET A 427 28.84 0.03 -18.94
N GLN A 428 28.20 1.10 -18.44
CA GLN A 428 28.02 1.31 -17.00
C GLN A 428 27.15 0.22 -16.36
N PHE A 429 26.04 -0.17 -17.01
CA PHE A 429 25.22 -1.28 -16.53
C PHE A 429 26.04 -2.57 -16.45
N VAL A 430 26.75 -2.90 -17.53
CA VAL A 430 27.53 -4.15 -17.60
C VAL A 430 28.60 -4.17 -16.52
N GLU A 431 29.31 -3.06 -16.30
CA GLU A 431 30.34 -2.97 -15.26
C GLU A 431 29.75 -3.05 -13.84
N GLN A 432 28.61 -2.41 -13.59
CA GLN A 432 27.91 -2.51 -12.30
C GLN A 432 27.38 -3.91 -12.05
N TYR A 433 26.85 -4.57 -13.08
CA TYR A 433 26.39 -5.95 -13.00
C TYR A 433 27.56 -6.87 -12.62
N ARG A 434 28.68 -6.78 -13.34
CA ARG A 434 29.90 -7.54 -13.03
C ARG A 434 30.38 -7.29 -11.61
N SER A 435 30.48 -6.02 -11.20
CA SER A 435 30.94 -5.65 -9.86
C SER A 435 30.08 -6.27 -8.77
N ILE A 436 28.76 -6.29 -8.92
CA ILE A 436 27.87 -6.91 -7.91
C ILE A 436 27.96 -8.45 -8.01
N ARG A 437 28.10 -8.99 -9.22
CA ARG A 437 28.18 -10.44 -9.45
C ARG A 437 29.46 -11.07 -8.90
N ASP A 438 30.55 -10.32 -8.87
CA ASP A 438 31.84 -10.73 -8.30
C ASP A 438 31.85 -10.71 -6.75
N GLU A 439 30.85 -10.07 -6.12
CA GLU A 439 30.66 -10.11 -4.67
C GLU A 439 30.15 -11.50 -4.21
N PRO A 440 30.46 -11.96 -2.98
CA PRO A 440 29.89 -13.19 -2.44
C PRO A 440 28.35 -13.16 -2.46
N PRO A 441 27.67 -14.28 -2.82
CA PRO A 441 26.21 -14.31 -2.91
C PRO A 441 25.56 -13.88 -1.60
N SER A 442 24.69 -12.86 -1.70
CA SER A 442 23.95 -12.29 -0.57
C SER A 442 22.56 -11.82 -1.01
N ALA A 443 21.64 -11.67 -0.05
CA ALA A 443 20.31 -11.12 -0.32
C ALA A 443 20.40 -9.66 -0.82
N GLU A 444 21.28 -8.85 -0.23
CA GLU A 444 21.54 -7.47 -0.65
C GLU A 444 22.10 -7.40 -2.08
N GLY A 445 23.06 -8.27 -2.42
CA GLY A 445 23.59 -8.38 -3.78
C GLY A 445 22.49 -8.74 -4.79
N THR A 446 21.59 -9.65 -4.43
CA THR A 446 20.43 -10.02 -5.29
C THR A 446 19.49 -8.84 -5.51
N LEU A 447 19.16 -8.08 -4.46
CA LEU A 447 18.33 -6.87 -4.58
C LEU A 447 18.98 -5.79 -5.42
N ARG A 448 20.31 -5.60 -5.31
CA ARG A 448 21.06 -4.66 -6.13
C ARG A 448 21.07 -5.06 -7.62
N LEU A 449 21.15 -6.36 -7.93
CA LEU A 449 21.03 -6.87 -9.30
C LEU A 449 19.62 -6.64 -9.87
N GLU A 450 18.57 -6.92 -9.11
CA GLU A 450 17.18 -6.67 -9.50
C GLU A 450 16.89 -5.18 -9.76
N GLU A 451 17.37 -4.30 -8.87
CA GLU A 451 17.25 -2.86 -9.02
C GLU A 451 18.00 -2.36 -10.26
N LEU A 452 19.21 -2.86 -10.50
CA LEU A 452 20.00 -2.54 -11.68
C LEU A 452 19.25 -2.94 -12.98
N ILE A 453 18.67 -4.14 -13.02
CA ILE A 453 17.83 -4.59 -14.15
C ILE A 453 16.63 -3.66 -14.33
N ARG A 454 15.95 -3.25 -13.25
CA ARG A 454 14.78 -2.36 -13.29
C ARG A 454 15.10 -0.99 -13.89
N GLN A 455 16.30 -0.45 -13.63
CA GLN A 455 16.72 0.86 -14.12
C GLN A 455 16.86 0.93 -15.65
N VAL A 456 17.16 -0.20 -16.30
CA VAL A 456 17.36 -0.24 -17.75
C VAL A 456 16.08 -0.57 -18.53
N ARG A 457 15.07 -1.17 -17.88
CA ARG A 457 13.78 -1.52 -18.50
C ARG A 457 13.10 -0.36 -19.26
N PRO A 458 13.07 0.90 -18.78
CA PRO A 458 12.45 2.01 -19.52
C PRO A 458 13.08 2.30 -20.88
N LEU A 459 14.28 1.77 -21.14
CA LEU A 459 15.02 1.98 -22.39
C LEU A 459 14.75 0.93 -23.47
N SER A 460 14.02 -0.15 -23.17
CA SER A 460 13.75 -1.27 -24.08
C SER A 460 13.16 -0.87 -25.44
N GLY A 461 12.25 0.11 -25.46
CA GLY A 461 11.63 0.62 -26.68
C GLY A 461 12.53 1.45 -27.60
N ARG A 462 13.79 1.68 -27.20
CA ARG A 462 14.77 2.54 -27.91
C ARG A 462 15.93 1.77 -28.53
N VAL A 463 15.94 0.44 -28.42
CA VAL A 463 17.03 -0.43 -28.88
C VAL A 463 16.69 -1.03 -30.24
N ASP A 464 17.66 -1.08 -31.15
CA ASP A 464 17.52 -1.79 -32.41
C ASP A 464 17.47 -3.32 -32.15
N PRO A 465 16.53 -4.08 -32.75
CA PRO A 465 16.52 -5.52 -32.64
C PRO A 465 17.86 -6.21 -32.99
N ALA A 466 18.66 -5.65 -33.90
CA ALA A 466 19.99 -6.17 -34.22
C ALA A 466 20.98 -6.03 -33.05
N ASP A 467 20.90 -4.91 -32.30
CA ASP A 467 21.72 -4.69 -31.11
C ASP A 467 21.32 -5.64 -29.98
N LEU A 468 20.01 -5.94 -29.85
CA LEU A 468 19.52 -6.96 -28.92
C LEU A 468 20.03 -8.36 -29.27
N VAL A 469 19.99 -8.72 -30.56
CA VAL A 469 20.54 -9.99 -31.03
C VAL A 469 22.03 -10.11 -30.68
N ALA A 470 22.79 -9.02 -30.88
CA ALA A 470 24.21 -8.98 -30.53
C ALA A 470 24.44 -9.13 -29.02
N ALA A 471 23.70 -8.38 -28.18
CA ALA A 471 23.82 -8.44 -26.73
C ALA A 471 23.43 -9.81 -26.15
N LEU A 472 22.30 -10.39 -26.60
CA LEU A 472 21.85 -11.72 -26.19
C LEU A 472 22.82 -12.84 -26.62
N GLY A 473 23.59 -12.61 -27.69
CA GLY A 473 24.61 -13.53 -28.19
C GLY A 473 26.01 -13.31 -27.58
N ALA A 474 26.18 -12.38 -26.65
CA ALA A 474 27.49 -12.06 -26.08
C ALA A 474 28.05 -13.18 -25.20
N ASP A 475 29.38 -13.28 -25.10
CA ASP A 475 30.06 -14.22 -24.20
C ASP A 475 30.12 -13.73 -22.75
N ASP A 476 29.82 -12.46 -22.50
CA ASP A 476 29.81 -11.89 -21.16
C ASP A 476 28.40 -11.98 -20.54
N GLU A 477 28.30 -12.47 -19.30
CA GLU A 477 27.00 -12.57 -18.60
C GLU A 477 26.34 -11.19 -18.42
N GLY A 478 27.11 -10.14 -18.12
CA GLY A 478 26.59 -8.79 -17.96
C GLY A 478 26.00 -8.21 -19.25
N GLU A 479 26.67 -8.43 -20.38
CA GLU A 479 26.16 -8.04 -21.71
C GLU A 479 24.91 -8.83 -22.11
N ARG A 480 24.88 -10.15 -21.87
CA ARG A 480 23.65 -10.93 -22.08
C ARG A 480 22.53 -10.47 -21.17
N MET A 481 22.85 -10.11 -19.93
CA MET A 481 21.85 -9.65 -18.97
C MET A 481 21.27 -8.28 -19.34
N LEU A 482 22.11 -7.39 -19.89
CA LEU A 482 21.65 -6.15 -20.51
C LEU A 482 20.68 -6.44 -21.67
N GLY A 483 21.04 -7.39 -22.54
CA GLY A 483 20.21 -7.83 -23.66
C GLY A 483 18.85 -8.37 -23.22
N VAL A 484 18.81 -9.25 -22.21
CA VAL A 484 17.56 -9.82 -21.67
C VAL A 484 16.70 -8.75 -21.00
N ALA A 485 17.30 -7.81 -20.26
CA ALA A 485 16.58 -6.71 -19.62
C ALA A 485 15.96 -5.76 -20.65
N LEU A 486 16.69 -5.44 -21.72
CA LEU A 486 16.24 -4.57 -22.80
C LEU A 486 15.25 -5.26 -23.76
N ALA A 487 15.32 -6.58 -23.92
CA ALA A 487 14.34 -7.33 -24.71
C ALA A 487 12.93 -7.24 -24.13
N ARG A 488 12.80 -6.95 -22.83
CA ARG A 488 11.53 -6.79 -22.12
C ARG A 488 10.84 -5.49 -22.54
N GLY A 489 9.93 -5.58 -23.51
CA GLY A 489 9.23 -4.43 -24.12
C GLY A 489 9.88 -3.91 -25.41
N ALA A 490 10.90 -4.61 -25.93
CA ALA A 490 11.46 -4.34 -27.23
C ALA A 490 10.46 -4.66 -28.37
N ARG A 491 10.59 -3.95 -29.48
CA ARG A 491 9.79 -4.20 -30.68
C ARG A 491 10.29 -5.45 -31.40
N GLN A 492 9.44 -6.01 -32.26
CA GLN A 492 9.76 -7.14 -33.15
C GLN A 492 10.36 -8.36 -32.41
N PRO A 493 9.66 -8.92 -31.41
CA PRO A 493 10.11 -10.10 -30.65
C PRO A 493 10.46 -11.31 -31.52
N GLU A 494 9.87 -11.41 -32.71
CA GLU A 494 10.19 -12.41 -33.71
C GLU A 494 11.64 -12.35 -34.23
N VAL A 495 12.33 -11.21 -34.11
CA VAL A 495 13.70 -11.01 -34.62
C VAL A 495 14.76 -11.48 -33.62
N TRP A 496 14.59 -11.16 -32.33
CA TRP A 496 15.55 -11.50 -31.28
C TRP A 496 15.18 -12.76 -30.48
N GLY A 497 13.99 -13.32 -30.70
CA GLY A 497 13.48 -14.47 -29.96
C GLY A 497 14.37 -15.71 -30.01
N GLU A 498 15.04 -15.98 -31.13
CA GLU A 498 16.00 -17.09 -31.25
C GLU A 498 17.24 -16.90 -30.36
N SER A 499 17.75 -15.66 -30.25
CA SER A 499 18.86 -15.36 -29.35
C SER A 499 18.43 -15.49 -27.88
N LEU A 500 17.20 -15.08 -27.53
CA LEU A 500 16.68 -15.30 -26.18
C LEU A 500 16.53 -16.79 -25.85
N LEU A 501 16.08 -17.60 -26.82
CA LEU A 501 16.01 -19.06 -26.67
C LEU A 501 17.40 -19.68 -26.45
N ALA A 502 18.45 -19.14 -27.07
CA ALA A 502 19.82 -19.57 -26.83
C ALA A 502 20.28 -19.27 -25.40
N VAL A 503 19.90 -18.10 -24.84
CA VAL A 503 20.17 -17.76 -23.42
C VAL A 503 19.48 -18.74 -22.48
N VAL A 504 18.20 -19.07 -22.73
CA VAL A 504 17.48 -20.06 -21.91
C VAL A 504 18.13 -21.44 -22.05
N ARG A 505 18.56 -21.84 -23.26
CA ARG A 505 19.19 -23.14 -23.49
C ARG A 505 20.50 -23.30 -22.74
N GLU A 506 21.37 -22.28 -22.81
CA GLU A 506 22.71 -22.28 -22.23
C GLU A 506 22.93 -21.02 -21.36
N PRO A 507 22.30 -20.99 -20.18
CA PRO A 507 22.47 -19.88 -19.25
C PRO A 507 23.86 -19.90 -18.61
N LYS A 508 24.44 -18.73 -18.38
CA LYS A 508 25.70 -18.54 -17.64
C LYS A 508 25.43 -18.52 -16.13
N SER A 509 24.21 -18.13 -15.73
CA SER A 509 23.77 -18.22 -14.34
C SER A 509 22.29 -18.55 -14.20
N GLU A 510 21.93 -19.00 -13.01
CA GLU A 510 20.55 -19.24 -12.60
C GLU A 510 19.67 -17.97 -12.64
N LEU A 511 20.26 -16.81 -12.31
CA LEU A 511 19.58 -15.52 -12.32
C LEU A 511 19.26 -15.09 -13.76
N GLU A 512 20.21 -15.28 -14.66
CA GLU A 512 20.03 -14.98 -16.07
C GLU A 512 18.98 -15.88 -16.72
N GLU A 513 19.01 -17.18 -16.41
CA GLU A 513 17.98 -18.11 -16.87
C GLU A 513 16.58 -17.67 -16.40
N TYR A 514 16.47 -17.28 -15.12
CA TYR A 514 15.21 -16.81 -14.55
C TYR A 514 14.65 -15.59 -15.30
N HIS A 515 15.46 -14.54 -15.50
CA HIS A 515 15.01 -13.35 -16.22
C HIS A 515 14.77 -13.60 -17.71
N ALA A 516 15.52 -14.48 -18.34
CA ALA A 516 15.27 -14.86 -19.73
C ALA A 516 13.90 -15.55 -19.88
N LEU A 517 13.50 -16.39 -18.91
CA LEU A 517 12.17 -17.01 -18.85
C LEU A 517 11.06 -15.98 -18.60
N GLU A 518 11.30 -14.97 -17.76
CA GLU A 518 10.33 -13.88 -17.58
C GLU A 518 10.12 -13.07 -18.86
N THR A 519 11.21 -12.71 -19.56
CA THR A 519 11.13 -12.01 -20.85
C THR A 519 10.38 -12.88 -21.87
N LEU A 520 10.60 -14.20 -21.85
CA LEU A 520 9.89 -15.13 -22.71
C LEU A 520 8.38 -15.18 -22.39
N LEU A 521 8.00 -15.17 -21.11
CA LEU A 521 6.59 -15.17 -20.67
C LEU A 521 5.80 -13.98 -21.21
N GLU A 522 6.45 -12.83 -21.36
CA GLU A 522 5.85 -11.61 -21.90
C GLU A 522 5.78 -11.63 -23.44
N ALA A 523 6.79 -12.17 -24.10
CA ALA A 523 6.94 -12.08 -25.56
C ALA A 523 6.37 -13.28 -26.35
N VAL A 524 6.21 -14.45 -25.72
CA VAL A 524 5.91 -15.72 -26.42
C VAL A 524 4.63 -15.72 -27.26
N GLU A 525 3.63 -14.91 -26.90
CA GLU A 525 2.39 -14.79 -27.68
C GLU A 525 2.61 -14.09 -29.03
N SER A 526 3.63 -13.25 -29.12
CA SER A 526 4.02 -12.52 -30.33
C SER A 526 5.02 -13.30 -31.20
N PHE A 527 5.53 -14.44 -30.73
CA PHE A 527 6.45 -15.29 -31.49
C PHE A 527 5.74 -15.99 -32.66
N THR A 528 6.51 -16.34 -33.69
CA THR A 528 6.01 -17.16 -34.80
C THR A 528 5.66 -18.59 -34.34
N ASP A 529 4.85 -19.31 -35.12
CA ASP A 529 4.52 -20.71 -34.80
C ASP A 529 5.76 -21.61 -34.63
N PRO A 530 6.79 -21.56 -35.52
CA PRO A 530 8.03 -22.31 -35.32
C PRO A 530 8.76 -21.97 -34.02
N GLN A 531 8.82 -20.67 -33.67
CA GLN A 531 9.45 -20.22 -32.43
C GLN A 531 8.69 -20.72 -31.19
N ARG A 532 7.35 -20.70 -31.22
CA ARG A 532 6.54 -21.26 -30.13
C ARG A 532 6.75 -22.76 -29.95
N VAL A 533 6.89 -23.51 -31.05
CA VAL A 533 7.25 -24.93 -30.97
C VAL A 533 8.63 -25.11 -30.33
N ALA A 534 9.62 -24.32 -30.74
CA ALA A 534 10.97 -24.35 -30.17
C ALA A 534 10.98 -24.01 -28.67
N VAL A 535 10.20 -23.02 -28.24
CA VAL A 535 9.98 -22.69 -26.82
C VAL A 535 9.46 -23.91 -26.06
N ARG A 536 8.40 -24.54 -26.58
CA ARG A 536 7.75 -25.66 -25.92
C ARG A 536 8.71 -26.84 -25.75
N ASP A 537 9.39 -27.21 -26.82
CA ASP A 537 10.29 -28.36 -26.83
C ASP A 537 11.49 -28.12 -25.89
N LEU A 538 12.02 -26.89 -25.86
CA LEU A 538 13.09 -26.49 -24.93
C LEU A 538 12.65 -26.59 -23.46
N LEU A 539 11.50 -26.03 -23.11
CA LEU A 539 11.04 -25.99 -21.72
C LEU A 539 10.59 -27.35 -21.19
N LEU A 540 9.98 -28.19 -22.04
CA LEU A 540 9.66 -29.57 -21.67
C LEU A 540 10.93 -30.39 -21.40
N GLY A 541 12.01 -30.16 -22.17
CA GLY A 541 13.32 -30.76 -21.91
C GLY A 541 13.85 -30.39 -20.53
N LYS A 542 13.89 -29.09 -20.21
CA LYS A 542 14.39 -28.60 -18.91
C LYS A 542 13.55 -29.06 -17.72
N LEU A 543 12.22 -29.07 -17.85
CA LEU A 543 11.33 -29.54 -16.78
C LEU A 543 11.47 -31.04 -16.48
N GLY A 544 12.08 -31.81 -17.39
CA GLY A 544 12.42 -33.22 -17.17
C GLY A 544 13.71 -33.45 -16.39
N GLU A 545 14.50 -32.41 -16.08
CA GLU A 545 15.73 -32.52 -15.31
C GLU A 545 15.47 -32.38 -13.80
N ASP A 546 15.97 -33.32 -12.99
CA ASP A 546 15.77 -33.36 -11.53
C ASP A 546 16.25 -32.09 -10.80
N GLN A 547 17.31 -31.46 -11.30
CA GLN A 547 17.86 -30.21 -10.75
C GLN A 547 17.01 -28.97 -11.06
N TYR A 548 16.13 -29.06 -12.05
CA TYR A 548 15.22 -27.98 -12.44
C TYR A 548 13.90 -28.06 -11.67
N LEU A 549 13.49 -29.28 -11.31
CA LEU A 549 12.31 -29.58 -10.53
C LEU A 549 12.36 -28.91 -9.15
N ASN A 550 11.32 -28.13 -8.82
CA ASN A 550 11.17 -27.33 -7.59
C ASN A 550 12.00 -26.04 -7.52
N SER A 551 12.53 -25.54 -8.64
CA SER A 551 13.09 -24.18 -8.73
C SER A 551 12.05 -23.13 -9.15
N ASP A 552 12.29 -21.85 -8.83
CA ASP A 552 11.45 -20.73 -9.32
C ASP A 552 11.43 -20.68 -10.86
N ARG A 553 12.54 -21.06 -11.50
CA ARG A 553 12.65 -21.20 -12.96
C ARG A 553 11.66 -22.22 -13.52
N ALA A 554 11.43 -23.34 -12.83
CA ALA A 554 10.41 -24.31 -13.24
C ALA A 554 8.98 -23.77 -13.14
N ILE A 555 8.70 -22.86 -12.20
CA ILE A 555 7.39 -22.21 -12.10
C ILE A 555 7.18 -21.30 -13.32
N VAL A 556 8.14 -20.44 -13.62
CA VAL A 556 8.06 -19.52 -14.78
C VAL A 556 7.99 -20.29 -16.09
N ALA A 557 8.80 -21.34 -16.27
CA ALA A 557 8.76 -22.21 -17.45
C ALA A 557 7.37 -22.83 -17.68
N ARG A 558 6.67 -23.27 -16.62
CA ARG A 558 5.28 -23.78 -16.74
C ARG A 558 4.29 -22.70 -17.14
N LEU A 559 4.47 -21.47 -16.67
CA LEU A 559 3.65 -20.33 -17.07
C LEU A 559 3.85 -19.97 -18.54
N VAL A 560 5.10 -20.04 -19.04
CA VAL A 560 5.39 -19.85 -20.47
C VAL A 560 4.70 -20.94 -21.29
N LEU A 561 4.83 -22.22 -20.88
CA LEU A 561 4.18 -23.34 -21.55
C LEU A 561 2.65 -23.19 -21.59
N ALA A 562 2.02 -22.64 -20.55
CA ALA A 562 0.57 -22.40 -20.52
C ALA A 562 0.11 -21.39 -21.60
N LYS A 563 1.00 -20.53 -22.10
CA LYS A 563 0.74 -19.59 -23.20
C LYS A 563 1.05 -20.16 -24.58
N VAL A 564 1.71 -21.31 -24.65
CA VAL A 564 2.06 -21.97 -25.91
C VAL A 564 1.05 -23.09 -26.19
N PRO A 565 0.23 -23.00 -27.25
CA PRO A 565 -0.78 -24.00 -27.53
C PRO A 565 -0.14 -25.37 -27.85
N GLU A 566 -0.76 -26.45 -27.38
CA GLU A 566 -0.24 -27.82 -27.57
C GLU A 566 -0.15 -28.24 -29.05
N HIS A 567 -1.00 -27.65 -29.91
CA HIS A 567 -1.05 -27.88 -31.35
C HIS A 567 -1.13 -26.53 -32.10
N PRO A 568 -0.44 -26.38 -33.25
CA PRO A 568 -0.61 -25.20 -34.08
C PRO A 568 -2.08 -25.06 -34.50
N PRO A 569 -2.64 -23.84 -34.56
CA PRO A 569 -4.01 -23.64 -35.01
C PRO A 569 -4.17 -24.27 -36.40
N ARG A 570 -5.17 -25.16 -36.55
CA ARG A 570 -5.52 -25.69 -37.88
C ARG A 570 -5.86 -24.49 -38.76
N GLY A 571 -5.07 -24.28 -39.81
CA GLY A 571 -5.33 -23.24 -40.81
C GLY A 571 -6.76 -23.35 -41.36
N PRO A 572 -7.29 -22.26 -41.95
CA PRO A 572 -8.65 -22.25 -42.45
C PRO A 572 -8.84 -23.41 -43.42
N ALA A 573 -9.88 -24.22 -43.16
CA ALA A 573 -10.28 -25.28 -44.07
C ALA A 573 -10.47 -24.65 -45.45
N ALA A 574 -9.68 -25.10 -46.43
CA ALA A 574 -9.93 -24.78 -47.81
C ALA A 574 -11.35 -25.25 -48.14
N GLY A 575 -12.27 -24.29 -48.31
CA GLY A 575 -13.62 -24.57 -48.76
C GLY A 575 -13.54 -25.21 -50.14
N GLY A 576 -13.93 -26.49 -50.19
CA GLY A 576 -14.30 -27.22 -51.40
C GLY A 576 -15.80 -27.45 -51.41
#